data_AF-A0A261F143-F1
#
_entry.id   AF-A0A261F143-F1
#
_cell.length_a   1.000
_cell.length_b   1.000
_cell.length_c   1.000
_cell.angle_alpha   90.00
_cell.angle_beta   90.00
_cell.angle_gamma   90.00
#
_symmetry.space_group_name_H-M   'P 1'
#
loop_
_entity.id
_entity.type
_entity.pdbx_description
1 polymer ?
#
loop_
_entity_poly.entity_id
_entity_poly.type
_entity_poly.pdbx_seq_one_letter_code
_entity_poly.pdbx_strand_id
1 'polypeptide(L)'
;MTLERPNGVAARAVAALARSARAESVPFWEQGKAIGRGRQAVGARYQRGDMQLSEFLTLAERLGEDPSRIIAQAIDAEKNKSPQDPSAGKETRKDKENGFQHQ
;
A
#
# COMPACT_ATOMS: atom_id res chain seq x y z
N MET A 1 13.62 -17.84 0.59
CA MET A 1 12.84 -17.00 -0.34
C MET A 1 12.82 -15.59 0.22
N THR A 2 13.67 -14.72 -0.30
CA THR A 2 13.62 -13.28 -0.02
C THR A 2 12.36 -12.73 -0.68
N LEU A 3 11.38 -12.31 0.13
CA LEU A 3 10.30 -11.44 -0.34
C LEU A 3 10.97 -10.12 -0.72
N GLU A 4 11.30 -9.98 -2.02
CA GLU A 4 11.69 -8.72 -2.64
C GLU A 4 10.75 -7.63 -2.10
N ARG A 5 11.31 -6.62 -1.42
CA ARG A 5 10.49 -5.50 -0.94
C ARG A 5 9.87 -4.87 -2.19
N PRO A 6 8.55 -4.63 -2.24
CA PRO A 6 7.97 -3.92 -3.36
C PRO A 6 8.70 -2.59 -3.50
N ASN A 7 9.05 -2.24 -4.75
CA ASN A 7 9.69 -0.97 -5.09
C ASN A 7 8.93 0.15 -4.36
N GLY A 8 9.61 0.89 -3.47
CA GLY A 8 8.97 1.86 -2.57
C GLY A 8 8.18 2.94 -3.31
N VAL A 9 8.65 3.30 -4.52
CA VAL A 9 7.93 4.23 -5.42
C VAL A 9 6.64 3.58 -5.93
N ALA A 10 6.69 2.35 -6.44
CA ALA A 10 5.51 1.64 -6.93
C ALA A 10 4.46 1.45 -5.82
N ALA A 11 4.89 1.03 -4.63
CA ALA A 11 4.01 0.86 -3.48
C ALA A 11 3.30 2.16 -3.09
N ARG A 12 4.01 3.28 -3.10
CA ARG A 12 3.42 4.60 -2.82
C ARG A 12 2.47 5.06 -3.91
N ALA A 13 2.83 4.88 -5.18
CA ALA A 13 2.00 5.26 -6.30
C ALA A 13 0.69 4.46 -6.30
N VAL A 14 0.76 3.14 -6.14
CA VAL A 14 -0.41 2.25 -6.05
C VAL A 14 -1.26 2.60 -4.83
N ALA A 15 -0.65 2.93 -3.68
CA ALA A 15 -1.37 3.37 -2.50
C ALA A 15 -2.07 4.73 -2.71
N ALA A 16 -1.46 5.67 -3.44
CA ALA A 16 -2.08 6.94 -3.78
C ALA A 16 -3.31 6.73 -4.67
N LEU A 17 -3.17 5.93 -5.73
CA LEU A 17 -4.28 5.57 -6.60
C LEU A 17 -5.43 4.89 -5.83
N ALA A 18 -5.11 4.00 -4.88
CA ALA A 18 -6.11 3.37 -4.02
C ALA A 18 -6.85 4.36 -3.10
N ARG A 19 -6.18 5.45 -2.69
CA ARG A 19 -6.83 6.54 -1.92
C ARG A 19 -7.78 7.34 -2.80
N SER A 20 -7.36 7.72 -4.00
CA SER A 20 -8.23 8.43 -4.97
C SER A 20 -9.48 7.61 -5.28
N ALA A 21 -9.32 6.31 -5.54
CA ALA A 21 -10.46 5.42 -5.80
C ALA A 21 -11.45 5.35 -4.63
N ARG A 22 -10.97 5.43 -3.38
CA ARG A 22 -11.82 5.48 -2.18
C ARG A 22 -12.49 6.83 -2.01
N ALA A 23 -11.80 7.93 -2.31
CA ALA A 23 -12.37 9.27 -2.26
C ALA A 23 -13.54 9.42 -3.24
N GLU A 24 -13.37 8.91 -4.45
CA GLU A 24 -14.40 8.86 -5.50
C GLU A 24 -15.44 7.75 -5.29
N SER A 25 -15.35 6.99 -4.18
CA SER A 25 -16.25 5.89 -3.84
C SER A 25 -16.40 4.82 -4.94
N VAL A 26 -15.38 4.66 -5.80
CA VAL A 26 -15.42 3.72 -6.92
C VAL A 26 -15.18 2.29 -6.40
N PRO A 27 -16.13 1.35 -6.56
CA PRO A 27 -16.00 0.01 -6.01
C PRO A 27 -15.02 -0.86 -6.82
N PHE A 28 -14.41 -1.87 -6.17
CA PHE A 28 -13.40 -2.74 -6.81
C PHE A 28 -13.90 -3.51 -8.04
N TRP A 29 -15.21 -3.81 -8.13
CA TRP A 29 -15.75 -4.49 -9.31
C TRP A 29 -15.74 -3.57 -10.54
N GLU A 30 -15.94 -2.27 -10.35
CA GLU A 30 -15.94 -1.29 -11.44
C GLU A 30 -14.51 -1.01 -11.90
N GLN A 31 -13.58 -0.84 -10.95
CA GLN A 31 -12.14 -0.75 -11.23
C GLN A 31 -11.65 -1.99 -11.98
N GLY A 32 -12.08 -3.18 -11.55
CA GLY A 32 -11.75 -4.44 -12.20
C GLY A 32 -12.21 -4.48 -13.66
N LYS A 33 -13.45 -4.05 -13.92
CA LYS A 33 -13.97 -3.93 -15.30
C LYS A 33 -13.10 -2.99 -16.15
N ALA A 34 -12.67 -1.85 -15.62
CA ALA A 34 -11.84 -0.89 -16.35
C ALA A 34 -10.51 -1.50 -16.81
N ILE A 35 -9.90 -2.38 -16.01
CA ILE A 35 -8.62 -3.03 -16.35
C ILE A 35 -8.78 -4.45 -16.92
N GLY A 36 -10.00 -4.89 -17.23
CA GLY A 36 -10.26 -6.24 -17.74
C GLY A 36 -9.94 -7.38 -16.76
N ARG A 37 -10.06 -7.13 -15.45
CA ARG A 37 -9.76 -8.10 -14.37
C ARG A 37 -10.92 -8.25 -13.38
N GLY A 38 -10.86 -9.30 -12.56
CA GLY A 38 -11.83 -9.50 -11.47
C GLY A 38 -11.57 -8.58 -10.25
N ARG A 39 -12.61 -8.33 -9.45
CA ARG A 39 -12.55 -7.49 -8.23
C ARG A 39 -11.44 -7.88 -7.25
N GLN A 40 -11.18 -9.18 -7.10
CA GLN A 40 -10.16 -9.70 -6.18
C GLN A 40 -8.75 -9.30 -6.63
N ALA A 41 -8.54 -9.21 -7.95
CA ALA A 41 -7.25 -8.86 -8.50
C ALA A 41 -6.93 -7.37 -8.24
N VAL A 42 -7.93 -6.50 -8.17
CA VAL A 42 -7.75 -5.09 -7.77
C VAL A 42 -7.29 -5.00 -6.32
N GLY A 43 -8.00 -5.68 -5.41
CA GLY A 43 -7.63 -5.74 -4.00
C GLY A 43 -6.21 -6.30 -3.78
N ALA A 44 -5.84 -7.35 -4.53
CA ALA A 44 -4.51 -7.94 -4.46
C ALA A 44 -3.40 -6.97 -4.91
N ARG A 45 -3.63 -6.17 -5.97
CA ARG A 45 -2.67 -5.14 -6.41
C ARG A 45 -2.47 -4.07 -5.35
N TYR A 46 -3.57 -3.56 -4.79
CA TYR A 46 -3.51 -2.56 -3.72
C TYR A 46 -2.81 -3.08 -2.47
N GLN A 47 -3.03 -4.35 -2.09
CA GLN A 47 -2.36 -4.97 -0.95
C GLN A 47 -0.87 -5.21 -1.22
N ARG A 48 -0.50 -5.65 -2.44
CA ARG A 48 0.89 -5.89 -2.82
C ARG A 48 1.67 -4.59 -3.02
N GLY A 49 0.98 -3.49 -3.31
CA GLY A 49 1.62 -2.22 -3.68
C GLY A 49 2.28 -2.29 -5.06
N ASP A 50 1.80 -3.17 -5.93
CA ASP A 50 2.36 -3.38 -7.26
C ASP A 50 1.23 -3.60 -8.28
N MET A 51 1.41 -3.04 -9.46
CA MET A 51 0.42 -3.02 -10.54
C MET A 51 1.14 -2.88 -11.89
N GLN A 52 0.64 -3.57 -12.91
CA GLN A 52 1.14 -3.38 -14.28
C GLN A 52 0.94 -1.92 -14.70
N LEU A 53 1.91 -1.36 -15.43
CA LEU A 53 1.87 0.06 -15.83
C LEU A 53 0.59 0.41 -16.59
N SER A 54 0.16 -0.43 -17.54
CA SER A 54 -1.07 -0.20 -18.31
C SER A 54 -2.32 -0.17 -17.43
N GLU A 55 -2.39 -1.04 -16.42
CA GLU A 55 -3.51 -1.11 -15.48
C GLU A 55 -3.53 0.13 -14.58
N PHE A 56 -2.35 0.59 -14.14
CA PHE A 56 -2.20 1.80 -13.36
C PHE A 56 -2.64 3.04 -14.13
N LEU A 57 -2.18 3.22 -15.37
CA LEU A 57 -2.54 4.35 -16.23
C LEU A 57 -4.06 4.37 -16.48
N THR A 58 -4.63 3.21 -16.83
CA THR A 58 -6.07 3.08 -17.11
C THR A 58 -6.91 3.47 -15.89
N LEU A 59 -6.54 3.03 -14.68
CA LEU A 59 -7.26 3.38 -13.46
C LEU A 59 -7.07 4.85 -13.08
N ALA A 60 -5.86 5.41 -13.24
CA ALA A 60 -5.62 6.82 -12.95
C ALA A 60 -6.50 7.72 -13.84
N GLU A 61 -6.51 7.47 -15.14
CA GLU A 61 -7.35 8.21 -16.10
C GLU A 61 -8.84 8.05 -15.76
N ARG A 62 -9.28 6.84 -15.41
CA ARG A 62 -10.69 6.59 -15.05
C ARG A 62 -11.11 7.33 -13.78
N LEU A 63 -10.18 7.58 -12.87
CA LEU A 63 -10.39 8.32 -11.62
C LEU A 63 -10.17 9.83 -11.79
N GLY A 64 -9.91 10.31 -13.02
CA GLY A 64 -9.63 11.72 -13.29
C GLY A 64 -8.29 12.21 -12.74
N GLU A 65 -7.38 11.29 -12.44
CA GLU A 65 -6.05 11.59 -11.91
C GLU A 65 -5.00 11.66 -13.02
N ASP A 66 -3.99 12.51 -12.84
CA ASP A 66 -2.80 12.52 -13.69
C ASP A 66 -1.79 11.46 -13.19
N PRO A 67 -1.58 10.35 -13.93
CA PRO A 67 -0.66 9.30 -13.51
C PRO A 67 0.79 9.80 -13.37
N SER A 68 1.21 10.76 -14.19
CA SER A 68 2.58 11.31 -14.15
C SER A 68 2.82 12.05 -12.84
N ARG A 69 1.83 12.82 -12.40
CA ARG A 69 1.84 13.53 -11.13
C ARG A 69 1.89 12.56 -9.95
N ILE A 70 1.08 11.49 -9.96
CA ILE A 70 1.09 10.48 -8.89
C ILE A 70 2.48 9.83 -8.77
N ILE A 71 3.09 9.45 -9.90
CA ILE A 71 4.42 8.82 -9.93
C ILE A 71 5.49 9.81 -9.44
N ALA A 72 5.46 11.06 -9.90
CA ALA A 72 6.41 12.08 -9.45
C ALA A 72 6.35 12.29 -7.94
N GLN A 73 5.15 12.42 -7.37
CA GLN A 73 4.94 12.53 -5.93
C GLN A 73 5.45 11.30 -5.18
N ALA A 74 5.25 10.10 -5.73
CA ALA A 74 5.75 8.87 -5.13
C ALA A 74 7.29 8.81 -5.14
N ILE A 75 7.93 9.27 -6.21
CA ILE A 75 9.40 9.38 -6.32
C ILE A 75 9.93 10.37 -5.27
N ASP A 76 9.35 11.56 -5.18
CA ASP A 76 9.80 12.60 -4.24
C ASP A 76 9.61 12.14 -2.79
N ALA A 77 8.48 11.50 -2.49
CA ALA A 77 8.19 11.00 -1.16
C ALA A 77 9.09 9.81 -0.76
N GLU A 78 9.58 9.01 -1.72
CA GLU A 78 10.56 7.96 -1.45
C GLU A 78 11.97 8.51 -1.28
N LYS A 79 12.36 9.52 -2.07
CA LYS A 79 13.64 10.24 -1.89
C LYS A 79 13.74 10.93 -0.54
N ASN A 80 12.63 11.50 -0.06
CA ASN A 80 12.57 12.22 1.21
C ASN A 80 12.36 11.30 2.42
N LYS A 81 12.35 9.98 2.23
CA LYS A 81 12.33 9.03 3.33
C LYS A 81 13.73 8.98 3.93
N SER A 82 13.97 9.72 5.01
CA SER A 82 15.15 9.52 5.85
C SER A 82 15.30 8.02 6.17
N PRO A 83 16.52 7.47 6.23
CA PRO A 83 16.71 6.07 6.61
C PRO A 83 16.03 5.86 7.97
N GLN A 84 15.00 5.03 7.99
CA GLN A 84 14.36 4.63 9.25
C GLN A 84 15.41 3.90 10.08
N ASP A 85 15.76 4.47 11.22
CA ASP A 85 16.45 3.76 12.31
C ASP A 85 15.69 2.46 12.61
N PRO A 86 16.33 1.28 12.51
CA PRO A 86 15.73 0.04 13.01
C PRO A 86 15.95 -0.02 14.52
N SER A 87 15.20 0.75 15.30
CA SER A 87 15.18 0.60 16.77
C SER A 87 13.79 0.83 17.36
N ALA A 88 13.09 -0.29 17.56
CA ALA A 88 12.16 -0.46 18.68
C ALA A 88 12.04 -1.97 18.90
N GLY A 89 12.65 -2.43 20.00
CA GLY A 89 13.03 -3.80 20.23
C GLY A 89 11.88 -4.78 20.38
N LYS A 90 12.17 -6.01 19.97
CA LYS A 90 11.59 -7.18 20.60
C LYS A 90 12.03 -7.21 22.07
N GLU A 91 11.26 -6.66 22.99
CA GLU A 91 11.32 -7.04 24.40
C GLU A 91 10.06 -7.81 24.77
N THR A 92 10.04 -9.10 24.41
CA THR A 92 9.30 -10.09 25.19
C THR A 92 10.07 -10.30 26.50
N ARG A 93 9.71 -9.57 27.56
CA ARG A 93 10.13 -9.95 28.91
C ARG A 93 9.15 -10.99 29.46
N LYS A 94 9.67 -12.20 29.55
CA LYS A 94 9.19 -13.27 30.42
C LYS A 94 9.32 -12.87 31.90
N ASP A 95 8.35 -13.36 32.67
CA ASP A 95 8.40 -13.79 34.06
C ASP A 95 8.71 -12.75 35.17
N LYS A 96 7.69 -12.48 36.00
CA LYS A 96 7.82 -12.41 37.46
C LYS A 96 6.48 -12.68 38.15
N GLU A 97 6.35 -13.93 38.56
CA GLU A 97 5.80 -14.39 39.85
C GLU A 97 5.56 -13.26 40.87
N ASN A 98 4.31 -13.12 41.33
CA ASN A 98 4.00 -12.67 42.68
C ASN A 98 2.60 -13.13 43.07
N GLY A 99 2.54 -14.04 44.04
CA GLY A 99 1.30 -14.38 44.71
C GLY A 99 0.76 -13.20 45.50
N PHE A 100 -0.56 -13.10 45.58
CA PHE A 100 -1.25 -12.41 46.66
C PHE A 100 -2.53 -13.18 46.96
N GLN A 101 -2.56 -13.77 48.15
CA GLN A 101 -3.78 -14.22 48.81
C GLN A 101 -4.73 -13.04 48.98
N HIS A 102 -6.04 -13.29 48.92
CA HIS A 102 -7.07 -12.74 49.83
C HIS A 102 -8.45 -13.14 49.31
N GLN A 103 -9.02 -14.21 49.88
CA GLN A 103 -10.26 -14.22 50.66
C GLN A 103 -10.64 -15.66 51.02
#